data_AF-A0A2I2G162-F1
#
_entry.id   AF-A0A2I2G162-F1
#
_cell.length_a   1.000
_cell.length_b   1.000
_cell.length_c   1.000
_cell.angle_alpha   90.00
_cell.angle_beta   90.00
_cell.angle_gamma   90.00
#
_symmetry.space_group_name_H-M   'P 1'
#
loop_
_entity.id
_entity.type
_entity.pdbx_description
1 polymer ?
#
loop_
_entity_poly.entity_id
_entity_poly.type
_entity_poly.pdbx_seq_one_letter_code
_entity_poly.pdbx_strand_id
1 'polypeptide(L)'
;MGYSEIYCALCGISFNIARLRTADEPEDAAWTTYAPVGWINPLGRDNGECSTEETGCCYVIRNCEWYKRGISEGMKSDLWEIMFFEYEEGKLPKVGDKLPMAEPIMELDGRIGLKKQDLEHVAGPGCRCTNGYVGHRVSVEEMRSCQTAQCLAAKQGGWQLQSDDCQVELESNYFLTGLVDGMPDIEMGWIGISPVRHGLDQLDPADPFGHCYDDEYNNPPFHPACFAIFMKLSRLRFGRVVVDSLMDFFSNIDADEYSLIETLMDPDAAGCTDQWWDHVRGTEWLAVNPFYVPRLREIFQKAMNSEISFSQQDSAFTNSISAPDHHKDPFAQLPPELRNMVLDRLVAKDIASLRLASRTFYDIPISLFHGLIRKEMPWLWEIWDDEAPFFWATVTEADIRANGILENSVDRESQVVGHTMNVEEHVRRWTLPKPPVPTTNWYIIYRDIKKHWTDLKGLRSRKRIWTWQGGIIDGMEKRFNRGDA
;
A
#
# COMPACT_ATOMS: atom_id res chain seq x y z
N MET A 1 6.18 26.78 5.32
CA MET A 1 7.35 25.86 5.35
C MET A 1 7.05 24.85 4.27
N GLY A 2 7.93 24.65 3.30
CA GLY A 2 7.67 23.70 2.21
C GLY A 2 7.64 22.29 2.75
N TYR A 3 6.63 21.52 2.36
CA TYR A 3 6.64 20.07 2.53
C TYR A 3 7.66 19.52 1.53
N SER A 4 8.62 18.73 2.01
CA SER A 4 9.67 18.11 1.18
C SER A 4 9.22 16.80 0.53
N GLU A 5 8.03 16.32 0.85
CA GLU A 5 7.53 15.00 0.44
C GLU A 5 6.60 15.07 -0.76
N ILE A 6 6.60 13.97 -1.52
CA ILE A 6 5.67 13.74 -2.62
C ILE A 6 4.62 12.73 -2.16
N TYR A 7 3.34 13.10 -2.29
CA TYR A 7 2.21 12.26 -1.91
C TYR A 7 1.56 11.60 -3.13
N CYS A 8 1.06 10.38 -2.93
CA CYS A 8 0.20 9.73 -3.90
C CYS A 8 -1.14 10.46 -3.98
N ALA A 9 -1.45 11.08 -5.12
CA ALA A 9 -2.70 11.82 -5.36
C ALA A 9 -3.96 10.96 -5.13
N LEU A 10 -3.83 9.64 -5.30
CA LEU A 10 -4.93 8.68 -5.19
C LEU A 10 -5.09 8.02 -3.83
N CYS A 11 -4.23 8.30 -2.86
CA CYS A 11 -4.42 7.80 -1.49
C CYS A 11 -3.94 8.72 -0.36
N GLY A 12 -3.30 9.85 -0.66
CA GLY A 12 -2.81 10.80 0.32
C GLY A 12 -1.68 10.28 1.22
N ILE A 13 -0.95 9.24 0.81
CA ILE A 13 0.23 8.74 1.54
C ILE A 13 1.49 9.14 0.81
N SER A 14 2.50 9.55 1.57
CA SER A 14 3.84 9.85 1.10
C SER A 14 4.46 8.65 0.38
N PHE A 15 5.17 8.86 -0.72
CA PHE A 15 6.05 7.83 -1.30
C PHE A 15 7.33 7.66 -0.48
N ASN A 16 7.63 8.61 0.40
CA ASN A 16 8.87 8.70 1.14
C ASN A 16 8.90 7.80 2.39
N ILE A 17 8.52 6.53 2.20
CA ILE A 17 8.40 5.53 3.25
C ILE A 17 9.70 4.72 3.37
N ALA A 18 10.28 4.67 4.56
CA ALA A 18 11.42 3.85 4.89
C ALA A 18 11.05 2.57 5.65
N ARG A 19 11.98 1.61 5.68
CA ARG A 19 11.83 0.37 6.44
C ARG A 19 13.14 -0.05 7.12
N LEU A 20 13.03 -0.42 8.39
CA LEU A 20 14.09 -1.09 9.14
C LEU A 20 13.87 -2.59 9.07
N ARG A 21 14.88 -3.34 8.62
CA ARG A 21 14.83 -4.80 8.62
C ARG A 21 15.05 -5.39 10.01
N THR A 22 14.63 -6.63 10.18
CA THR A 22 15.02 -7.47 11.32
C THR A 22 16.41 -8.06 11.12
N ALA A 23 17.00 -8.61 12.18
CA ALA A 23 18.30 -9.28 12.10
C ALA A 23 18.30 -10.55 11.24
N ASP A 24 17.13 -11.18 11.04
CA ASP A 24 16.97 -12.41 10.26
C ASP A 24 16.62 -12.14 8.78
N GLU A 25 16.35 -10.88 8.44
CA GLU A 25 16.06 -10.45 7.09
C GLU A 25 17.35 -10.06 6.33
N PRO A 26 17.37 -10.28 5.00
CA PRO A 26 18.50 -9.89 4.16
C PRO A 26 18.68 -8.37 4.12
N GLU A 27 19.86 -7.96 3.68
CA GLU A 27 20.30 -6.55 3.64
C GLU A 27 19.42 -5.64 2.76
N ASP A 28 18.78 -6.20 1.74
CA ASP A 28 17.88 -5.53 0.80
C ASP A 28 16.43 -5.43 1.31
N ALA A 29 16.15 -5.96 2.51
CA ALA A 29 14.87 -5.76 3.18
C ALA A 29 14.77 -4.41 3.92
N ALA A 30 15.84 -3.61 3.93
CA ALA A 30 15.85 -2.25 4.43
C ALA A 30 15.96 -1.24 3.28
N TRP A 31 15.37 -0.06 3.47
CA TRP A 31 15.48 1.06 2.53
C TRP A 31 15.22 2.38 3.23
N THR A 32 15.51 3.47 2.54
CA THR A 32 15.42 4.83 3.07
C THR A 32 14.23 5.58 2.50
N THR A 33 13.95 6.74 3.08
CA THR A 33 12.89 7.68 2.68
C THR A 33 12.93 8.05 1.18
N TYR A 34 14.09 8.17 0.56
CA TYR A 34 14.22 8.67 -0.82
C TYR A 34 14.73 7.64 -1.82
N ALA A 35 15.11 6.46 -1.34
CA ALA A 35 15.72 5.45 -2.20
C ALA A 35 15.25 4.04 -1.81
N PRO A 36 14.94 3.20 -2.81
CA PRO A 36 14.51 1.82 -2.60
C PRO A 36 15.65 0.89 -2.21
N VAL A 37 16.86 1.45 -2.09
CA VAL A 37 18.07 0.81 -1.60
C VAL A 37 18.65 1.68 -0.48
N GLY A 38 19.30 1.04 0.48
CA GLY A 38 19.96 1.73 1.58
C GLY A 38 19.46 1.26 2.94
N TRP A 39 19.69 2.05 3.97
CA TRP A 39 19.34 1.69 5.34
C TRP A 39 19.18 2.94 6.20
N ILE A 40 18.41 2.80 7.28
CA ILE A 40 18.33 3.82 8.31
C ILE A 40 19.62 3.80 9.13
N ASN A 41 20.23 4.97 9.26
CA ASN A 41 21.47 5.18 9.99
C ASN A 41 21.30 6.22 11.12
N PRO A 42 22.26 6.36 12.04
CA PRO A 42 22.14 7.23 13.22
C PRO A 42 22.36 8.73 12.94
N LEU A 43 22.53 9.15 11.68
CA LEU A 43 22.50 10.58 11.32
C LEU A 43 21.07 11.12 11.26
N GLY A 44 20.09 10.25 11.05
CA GLY A 44 18.68 10.63 11.09
C GLY A 44 18.24 11.10 12.47
N ARG A 45 16.99 11.58 12.56
CA ARG A 45 16.34 11.83 13.85
C ARG A 45 16.10 10.48 14.53
N ASP A 46 17.06 9.88 15.21
CA ASP A 46 16.76 8.69 16.01
C ASP A 46 15.91 9.10 17.22
N ASN A 47 14.63 9.40 16.94
CA ASN A 47 13.63 9.91 17.88
C ASN A 47 13.15 8.82 18.85
N GLY A 48 13.49 7.56 18.57
CA GLY A 48 13.24 6.46 19.47
C GLY A 48 14.45 6.23 20.37
N GLU A 49 14.26 6.26 21.68
CA GLU A 49 15.24 5.81 22.68
C GLU A 49 15.49 4.30 22.53
N CYS A 50 16.25 3.91 21.50
CA CYS A 50 16.58 2.53 21.18
C CYS A 50 17.91 2.15 21.82
N SER A 51 17.89 1.06 22.58
CA SER A 51 19.10 0.42 23.11
C SER A 51 19.08 -1.09 22.87
N THR A 52 20.24 -1.71 22.80
CA THR A 52 20.35 -3.17 22.64
C THR A 52 19.71 -3.90 23.81
N GLU A 53 19.83 -3.37 25.03
CA GLU A 53 19.26 -3.97 26.23
C GLU A 53 17.73 -3.90 26.25
N GLU A 54 17.13 -2.74 25.99
CA GLU A 54 15.68 -2.57 26.14
C GLU A 54 14.88 -2.99 24.91
N THR A 55 15.42 -2.70 23.72
CA THR A 55 14.67 -2.83 22.47
C THR A 55 15.14 -4.00 21.61
N GLY A 56 16.32 -4.55 21.91
CA GLY A 56 16.98 -5.57 21.10
C GLY A 56 17.57 -5.03 19.79
N CYS A 57 17.55 -3.72 19.56
CA CYS A 57 18.14 -3.12 18.37
C CYS A 57 19.66 -3.15 18.43
N CYS A 58 20.31 -3.18 17.28
CA CYS A 58 21.76 -3.09 17.19
C CYS A 58 22.18 -2.32 15.95
N TYR A 59 23.42 -1.83 15.95
CA TYR A 59 24.03 -1.35 14.73
C TYR A 59 24.73 -2.49 13.99
N VAL A 60 24.64 -2.48 12.67
CA VAL A 60 25.44 -3.35 11.80
C VAL A 60 26.32 -2.50 10.91
N ILE A 61 27.60 -2.83 10.83
CA ILE A 61 28.55 -2.13 9.96
C ILE A 61 28.23 -2.46 8.50
N ARG A 62 27.89 -1.44 7.71
CA ARG A 62 27.65 -1.54 6.25
C ARG A 62 28.86 -1.12 5.43
N ASN A 63 29.66 -0.21 5.97
CA ASN A 63 30.93 0.22 5.39
C ASN A 63 31.97 0.40 6.51
N CYS A 64 33.22 0.03 6.24
CA CYS A 64 34.34 0.22 7.16
C CYS A 64 35.63 0.61 6.44
N GLU A 65 35.54 1.20 5.24
CA GLU A 65 36.68 1.77 4.52
C GLU A 65 37.39 2.85 5.34
N TRP A 66 36.62 3.54 6.19
CA TRP A 66 37.12 4.52 7.13
C TRP A 66 36.76 4.11 8.57
N TYR A 67 37.74 4.21 9.47
CA TYR A 67 37.56 4.13 10.91
C TYR A 67 38.66 4.93 11.61
N LYS A 68 38.42 5.33 12.85
CA LYS A 68 39.37 6.09 13.68
C LYS A 68 39.77 5.31 14.93
N ARG A 69 41.06 5.30 15.30
CA ARG A 69 41.54 4.69 16.57
C ARG A 69 41.77 5.74 17.65
N GLY A 70 40.71 6.09 18.36
CA GLY A 70 40.78 7.02 19.49
C GLY A 70 41.48 8.35 19.17
N ILE A 71 42.09 8.94 20.21
CA ILE A 71 42.76 10.25 20.15
C ILE A 71 44.13 10.21 19.46
N SER A 72 44.70 9.00 19.28
CA SER A 72 46.06 8.80 18.75
C SER A 72 46.28 9.25 17.30
N GLU A 73 45.21 9.37 16.49
CA GLU A 73 45.31 9.66 15.05
C GLU A 73 45.33 11.16 14.70
N GLY A 74 45.27 12.08 15.69
CA GLY A 74 45.56 13.52 15.53
C GLY A 74 44.65 14.31 14.58
N MET A 75 43.70 13.66 13.92
CA MET A 75 42.78 14.25 12.95
C MET A 75 41.55 14.79 13.68
N LYS A 76 41.19 16.05 13.42
CA LYS A 76 39.93 16.63 13.90
C LYS A 76 38.78 15.87 13.24
N SER A 77 38.04 15.11 14.03
CA SER A 77 36.78 14.48 13.62
C SER A 77 35.63 15.44 13.92
N ASP A 78 34.73 15.61 12.97
CA ASP A 78 33.43 16.19 13.25
C ASP A 78 32.64 15.19 14.10
N LEU A 79 32.72 15.37 15.42
CA LEU A 79 32.18 14.44 16.42
C LEU A 79 30.68 14.14 16.25
N TRP A 80 29.94 15.00 15.55
CA TRP A 80 28.53 14.80 15.28
C TRP A 80 28.25 13.67 14.28
N GLU A 81 29.20 13.35 13.38
CA GLU A 81 29.08 12.28 12.36
C GLU A 81 29.63 10.93 12.81
N ILE A 82 30.36 10.88 13.92
CA ILE A 82 31.13 9.69 14.34
C ILE A 82 30.59 9.13 15.65
N MET A 83 30.48 7.80 15.73
CA MET A 83 30.18 7.07 16.96
C MET A 83 31.37 6.19 17.35
N PHE A 84 31.68 6.18 18.63
CA PHE A 84 32.75 5.35 19.19
C PHE A 84 32.18 4.08 19.81
N PHE A 85 32.92 2.98 19.69
CA PHE A 85 32.56 1.69 20.24
C PHE A 85 33.75 1.06 20.96
N GLU A 86 33.46 0.33 22.03
CA GLU A 86 34.40 -0.65 22.57
C GLU A 86 34.58 -1.75 21.52
N TYR A 87 35.83 -2.10 21.24
CA TYR A 87 36.17 -3.09 20.22
C TYR A 87 37.32 -3.95 20.73
N GLU A 88 37.35 -5.22 20.31
CA GLU A 88 38.41 -6.13 20.77
C GLU A 88 39.79 -5.64 20.34
N GLU A 89 40.74 -5.63 21.28
CA GLU A 89 42.10 -5.15 21.04
C GLU A 89 42.75 -5.89 19.87
N GLY A 90 43.27 -5.13 18.90
CA GLY A 90 43.92 -5.67 17.70
C GLY A 90 42.98 -6.19 16.61
N LYS A 91 41.66 -6.28 16.85
CA LYS A 91 40.70 -6.54 15.77
C LYS A 91 40.34 -5.25 15.03
N LEU A 92 40.01 -5.39 13.75
CA LEU A 92 39.55 -4.31 12.89
C LEU A 92 38.05 -4.49 12.61
N PRO A 93 37.28 -3.38 12.49
CA PRO A 93 35.87 -3.43 12.12
C PRO A 93 35.71 -4.08 10.75
N LYS A 94 34.67 -4.90 10.62
CA LYS A 94 34.31 -5.57 9.37
C LYS A 94 32.84 -5.34 9.06
N VAL A 95 32.53 -5.28 7.77
CA VAL A 95 31.14 -5.30 7.29
C VAL A 95 30.43 -6.53 7.86
N GLY A 96 29.22 -6.31 8.39
CA GLY A 96 28.40 -7.32 9.05
C GLY A 96 28.64 -7.46 10.57
N ASP A 97 29.66 -6.81 11.13
CA ASP A 97 29.85 -6.80 12.59
C ASP A 97 28.66 -6.10 13.26
N LYS A 98 28.20 -6.69 14.38
CA LYS A 98 27.14 -6.14 15.23
C LYS A 98 27.74 -5.33 16.36
N LEU A 99 27.25 -4.11 16.52
CA LEU A 99 27.66 -3.17 17.55
C LEU A 99 26.47 -2.83 18.46
N PRO A 100 26.69 -2.63 19.76
CA PRO A 100 25.62 -2.29 20.69
C PRO A 100 25.09 -0.87 20.43
N MET A 101 23.77 -0.71 20.55
CA MET A 101 23.11 0.58 20.71
C MET A 101 23.07 0.89 22.20
N ALA A 102 23.91 1.83 22.62
CA ALA A 102 24.04 2.28 24.00
C ALA A 102 24.38 3.77 24.02
N GLU A 103 24.47 4.34 25.22
CA GLU A 103 24.89 5.73 25.42
C GLU A 103 26.20 6.02 24.66
N PRO A 104 26.27 7.15 23.92
CA PRO A 104 27.48 7.53 23.20
C PRO A 104 28.68 7.59 24.13
N ILE A 105 29.74 6.85 23.79
CA ILE A 105 30.98 6.85 24.56
C ILE A 105 31.98 7.86 23.97
N MET A 106 32.81 8.45 24.84
CA MET A 106 33.82 9.42 24.42
C MET A 106 34.93 8.78 23.58
N GLU A 107 35.59 9.60 22.75
CA GLU A 107 36.83 9.23 22.06
C GLU A 107 37.94 8.94 23.08
N LEU A 108 38.43 7.69 23.11
CA LEU A 108 39.55 7.24 23.95
C LEU A 108 40.41 6.23 23.19
N ASP A 109 41.66 6.09 23.60
CA ASP A 109 42.56 5.06 23.05
C ASP A 109 42.00 3.65 23.30
N GLY A 110 42.09 2.79 22.28
CA GLY A 110 41.51 1.45 22.29
C GLY A 110 40.07 1.37 21.74
N ARG A 111 39.38 2.49 21.57
CA ARG A 111 38.05 2.55 20.94
C ARG A 111 38.15 2.80 19.44
N ILE A 112 37.12 2.35 18.73
CA ILE A 112 37.00 2.56 17.28
C ILE A 112 35.86 3.53 16.99
N GLY A 113 36.17 4.60 16.28
CA GLY A 113 35.22 5.55 15.73
C GLY A 113 34.79 5.12 14.33
N LEU A 114 33.48 5.02 14.11
CA LEU A 114 32.87 4.72 12.82
C LEU A 114 31.93 5.87 12.43
N LYS A 115 31.80 6.16 11.13
CA LYS A 115 30.82 7.15 10.69
C LYS A 115 29.42 6.59 10.87
N LYS A 116 28.51 7.42 11.36
CA LYS A 116 27.10 7.06 11.55
C LYS A 116 26.46 6.58 10.24
N GLN A 117 26.69 7.26 9.12
CA GLN A 117 26.17 6.83 7.80
C GLN A 117 26.55 5.39 7.41
N ASP A 118 27.69 4.90 7.92
CA ASP A 118 28.21 3.57 7.60
C ASP A 118 27.62 2.48 8.52
N LEU A 119 26.73 2.86 9.45
CA LEU A 119 26.04 1.99 10.38
C LEU A 119 24.56 1.86 9.99
N GLU A 120 24.07 0.63 9.94
CA GLU A 120 22.65 0.31 9.79
C GLU A 120 22.01 0.09 11.17
N HIS A 121 20.88 0.75 11.43
CA HIS A 121 19.99 0.41 12.53
C HIS A 121 19.20 -0.85 12.15
N VAL A 122 19.56 -1.99 12.75
CA VAL A 122 18.79 -3.24 12.63
C VAL A 122 17.81 -3.33 13.80
N ALA A 123 16.52 -3.42 13.48
CA ALA A 123 15.46 -3.34 14.46
C ALA A 123 15.35 -4.64 15.28
N GLY A 124 15.32 -4.49 16.60
CA GLY A 124 14.88 -5.54 17.51
C GLY A 124 13.36 -5.54 17.70
N PRO A 125 12.79 -6.54 18.39
CA PRO A 125 11.34 -6.67 18.59
C PRO A 125 10.74 -5.49 19.39
N GLY A 126 11.54 -4.81 20.20
CA GLY A 126 11.15 -3.63 20.96
C GLY A 126 11.46 -2.29 20.29
N CYS A 127 11.93 -2.28 19.03
CA CYS A 127 12.37 -1.07 18.33
C CYS A 127 11.35 0.08 18.43
N ARG A 128 11.83 1.27 18.78
CA ARG A 128 11.02 2.49 18.95
C ARG A 128 11.35 3.57 17.91
N CYS A 129 12.23 3.26 16.95
CA CYS A 129 12.61 4.18 15.90
C CYS A 129 11.39 4.57 15.05
N THR A 130 11.28 5.84 14.69
CA THR A 130 10.21 6.37 13.82
C THR A 130 10.73 6.84 12.45
N ASN A 131 12.02 6.60 12.16
CA ASN A 131 12.62 6.87 10.85
C ASN A 131 12.27 5.84 9.78
N GLY A 132 11.52 4.80 10.12
CA GLY A 132 11.08 3.77 9.18
C GLY A 132 10.16 2.76 9.85
N TYR A 133 9.33 2.08 9.06
CA TYR A 133 8.50 1.00 9.58
C TYR A 133 9.35 -0.23 9.93
N VAL A 134 9.00 -0.91 11.01
CA VAL A 134 9.84 -1.97 11.60
C VAL A 134 9.45 -3.35 11.07
N GLY A 135 10.43 -4.12 10.58
CA GLY A 135 10.23 -5.44 9.98
C GLY A 135 9.56 -6.49 10.89
N HIS A 136 9.71 -6.37 12.22
CA HIS A 136 8.97 -7.21 13.18
C HIS A 136 7.46 -7.01 13.17
N ARG A 137 6.96 -5.90 12.60
CA ARG A 137 5.55 -5.54 12.56
C ARG A 137 4.95 -5.61 11.17
N VAL A 138 5.78 -5.56 10.12
CA VAL A 138 5.33 -5.61 8.73
C VAL A 138 6.41 -6.25 7.86
N SER A 139 6.02 -7.24 7.05
CA SER A 139 6.98 -7.95 6.19
C SER A 139 7.41 -7.11 5.00
N VAL A 140 8.55 -7.46 4.40
CA VAL A 140 9.02 -6.83 3.14
C VAL A 140 8.01 -7.01 2.01
N GLU A 141 7.37 -8.18 1.92
CA GLU A 141 6.35 -8.46 0.91
C GLU A 141 5.06 -7.66 1.15
N GLU A 142 4.67 -7.45 2.41
CA GLU A 142 3.54 -6.57 2.75
C GLU A 142 3.79 -5.12 2.33
N MET A 143 5.02 -4.61 2.47
CA MET A 143 5.39 -3.23 2.09
C MET A 143 5.82 -3.05 0.64
N ARG A 144 5.85 -4.12 -0.14
CA ARG A 144 6.26 -4.06 -1.54
C ARG A 144 5.43 -3.02 -2.30
N SER A 145 6.10 -2.21 -3.12
CA SER A 145 5.55 -1.12 -3.91
C SER A 145 5.07 0.13 -3.15
N CYS A 146 5.35 0.24 -1.84
CA CYS A 146 5.00 1.45 -1.08
C CYS A 146 5.71 2.72 -1.56
N GLN A 147 6.90 2.58 -2.16
CA GLN A 147 7.65 3.67 -2.79
C GLN A 147 7.52 3.70 -4.31
N THR A 148 6.77 2.77 -4.92
CA THR A 148 6.63 2.70 -6.38
C THR A 148 5.58 3.71 -6.82
N ALA A 149 6.00 4.62 -7.69
CA ALA A 149 5.14 5.62 -8.31
C ALA A 149 4.99 5.41 -9.81
N GLN A 150 3.87 5.90 -10.33
CA GLN A 150 3.54 6.07 -11.73
C GLN A 150 2.71 7.34 -11.84
N CYS A 151 2.71 7.98 -13.00
CA CYS A 151 1.87 9.15 -13.25
C CYS A 151 1.01 8.97 -14.50
N LEU A 152 0.11 9.93 -14.71
CA LEU A 152 -0.59 10.16 -15.97
C LEU A 152 0.07 11.33 -16.69
N ALA A 153 0.40 11.14 -17.97
CA ALA A 153 0.99 12.16 -18.82
C ALA A 153 0.07 12.47 -20.01
N ALA A 154 -0.06 13.75 -20.37
CA ALA A 154 -0.86 14.17 -21.50
C ALA A 154 -0.27 13.66 -22.82
N LYS A 155 -1.12 13.17 -23.71
CA LYS A 155 -0.72 12.79 -25.07
C LYS A 155 -0.42 14.03 -25.89
N GLN A 156 0.81 14.11 -26.39
CA GLN A 156 1.26 15.21 -27.23
C GLN A 156 0.96 14.97 -28.72
N GLY A 157 1.10 16.03 -29.51
CA GLY A 157 0.99 15.93 -30.97
C GLY A 157 1.97 14.91 -31.55
N GLY A 158 1.47 13.95 -32.32
CA GLY A 158 2.28 12.86 -32.88
C GLY A 158 2.29 11.57 -32.05
N TRP A 159 1.41 11.46 -31.04
CA TRP A 159 1.20 10.22 -30.30
C TRP A 159 0.91 9.02 -31.21
N GLN A 160 1.55 7.89 -30.92
CA GLN A 160 1.40 6.63 -31.65
C GLN A 160 1.14 5.49 -30.67
N LEU A 161 0.34 4.53 -31.09
CA LEU A 161 0.03 3.33 -30.30
C LEU A 161 1.29 2.51 -30.03
N GLN A 162 1.53 2.20 -28.77
CA GLN A 162 2.52 1.22 -28.34
C GLN A 162 1.83 -0.09 -27.95
N SER A 163 2.56 -1.20 -28.06
CA SER A 163 2.00 -2.55 -27.85
C SER A 163 1.56 -2.84 -26.41
N ASP A 164 2.09 -2.08 -25.46
CA ASP A 164 1.83 -2.19 -24.02
C ASP A 164 0.76 -1.20 -23.54
N ASP A 165 0.17 -0.38 -24.44
CA ASP A 165 -0.93 0.51 -24.11
C ASP A 165 -2.18 -0.26 -23.68
N CYS A 166 -2.70 0.08 -22.51
CA CYS A 166 -3.93 -0.50 -21.98
C CYS A 166 -5.16 0.28 -22.44
N GLN A 167 -6.33 -0.36 -22.37
CA GLN A 167 -7.58 0.19 -22.90
C GLN A 167 -7.92 1.59 -22.38
N VAL A 168 -7.63 1.87 -21.10
CA VAL A 168 -7.89 3.19 -20.52
C VAL A 168 -7.03 4.29 -21.15
N GLU A 169 -5.81 3.97 -21.57
CA GLU A 169 -4.95 4.92 -22.28
C GLU A 169 -5.51 5.18 -23.66
N LEU A 170 -6.06 4.17 -24.36
CA LEU A 170 -6.66 4.34 -25.69
C LEU A 170 -7.87 5.27 -25.69
N GLU A 171 -8.64 5.26 -24.61
CA GLU A 171 -9.90 6.01 -24.45
C GLU A 171 -9.72 7.40 -23.84
N SER A 172 -8.50 7.77 -23.45
CA SER A 172 -8.18 9.02 -22.75
C SER A 172 -7.20 9.90 -23.54
N ASN A 173 -7.16 11.18 -23.20
CA ASN A 173 -6.10 12.11 -23.62
C ASN A 173 -4.79 11.92 -22.86
N TYR A 174 -4.74 11.00 -21.90
CA TYR A 174 -3.57 10.72 -21.08
C TYR A 174 -3.11 9.27 -21.26
N PHE A 175 -1.83 9.03 -20.99
CA PHE A 175 -1.23 7.70 -20.95
C PHE A 175 -0.47 7.50 -19.63
N LEU A 176 -0.22 6.25 -19.26
CA LEU A 176 0.51 5.90 -18.04
C LEU A 176 2.01 6.02 -18.27
N THR A 177 2.74 6.54 -17.30
CA THR A 177 4.20 6.64 -17.43
C THR A 177 4.86 5.29 -17.13
N GLY A 178 6.19 5.23 -17.28
CA GLY A 178 6.99 4.21 -16.60
C GLY A 178 6.87 4.29 -15.08
N LEU A 179 7.49 3.34 -14.39
CA LEU A 179 7.55 3.29 -12.93
C LEU A 179 8.83 3.93 -12.40
N VAL A 180 8.79 4.34 -11.15
CA VAL A 180 9.97 4.66 -10.36
C VAL A 180 9.82 4.16 -8.93
N ASP A 181 10.87 3.55 -8.40
CA ASP A 181 10.95 3.15 -7.00
C ASP A 181 11.73 4.22 -6.23
N GLY A 182 11.06 4.90 -5.29
CA GLY A 182 11.66 5.98 -4.47
C GLY A 182 11.48 7.36 -5.11
N MET A 183 10.70 8.22 -4.45
CA MET A 183 10.55 9.61 -4.86
C MET A 183 11.62 10.49 -4.23
N PRO A 184 12.16 11.49 -4.94
CA PRO A 184 13.08 12.46 -4.39
C PRO A 184 12.35 13.46 -3.49
N ASP A 185 13.13 14.36 -2.89
CA ASP A 185 12.60 15.58 -2.29
C ASP A 185 11.99 16.47 -3.37
N ILE A 186 10.91 17.19 -3.05
CA ILE A 186 10.21 18.10 -3.98
C ILE A 186 11.16 19.13 -4.62
N GLU A 187 12.27 19.49 -3.96
CA GLU A 187 13.23 20.47 -4.47
C GLU A 187 14.23 19.90 -5.50
N MET A 188 14.29 18.57 -5.69
CA MET A 188 15.30 17.94 -6.57
C MET A 188 14.88 17.82 -8.04
N GLY A 189 13.62 18.10 -8.38
CA GLY A 189 13.12 18.16 -9.77
C GLY A 189 12.98 16.79 -10.45
N TRP A 190 13.34 16.73 -11.74
CA TRP A 190 13.07 15.61 -12.65
C TRP A 190 13.61 14.25 -12.16
N ILE A 191 12.77 13.21 -12.26
CA ILE A 191 13.09 11.83 -11.87
C ILE A 191 13.04 10.88 -13.07
N GLY A 192 14.02 9.99 -13.19
CA GLY A 192 14.03 8.97 -14.25
C GLY A 192 12.98 7.88 -14.03
N ILE A 193 12.37 7.41 -15.11
CA ILE A 193 11.36 6.34 -15.09
C ILE A 193 11.73 5.16 -15.97
N SER A 194 11.20 3.98 -15.61
CA SER A 194 11.39 2.75 -16.36
C SER A 194 10.11 1.88 -16.38
N PRO A 195 9.69 1.37 -17.55
CA PRO A 195 10.31 1.55 -18.85
C PRO A 195 10.02 2.95 -19.42
N VAL A 196 10.81 3.38 -20.40
CA VAL A 196 10.47 4.56 -21.21
C VAL A 196 9.22 4.22 -22.02
N ARG A 197 8.19 5.05 -21.91
CA ARG A 197 6.92 4.89 -22.65
C ARG A 197 6.61 6.15 -23.43
N HIS A 198 6.21 6.00 -24.68
CA HIS A 198 5.92 7.14 -25.58
C HIS A 198 7.03 8.20 -25.65
N GLY A 199 8.29 7.79 -25.46
CA GLY A 199 9.46 8.69 -25.48
C GLY A 199 9.69 9.50 -24.19
N LEU A 200 8.88 9.28 -23.15
CA LEU A 200 9.03 9.91 -21.85
C LEU A 200 9.93 9.06 -20.94
N ASP A 201 11.11 9.57 -20.61
CA ASP A 201 12.12 8.91 -19.77
C ASP A 201 12.33 9.59 -18.41
N GLN A 202 11.72 10.76 -18.21
CA GLN A 202 11.75 11.51 -16.95
C GLN A 202 10.38 12.10 -16.63
N LEU A 203 10.13 12.35 -15.34
CA LEU A 203 8.91 12.96 -14.81
C LEU A 203 9.23 14.16 -13.94
N ASP A 204 8.32 15.14 -13.93
CA ASP A 204 8.24 16.17 -12.91
C ASP A 204 7.00 15.89 -12.03
N PRO A 205 7.13 15.08 -10.97
CA PRO A 205 6.02 14.72 -10.12
C PRO A 205 5.55 15.93 -9.32
N ALA A 206 4.26 16.25 -9.39
CA ALA A 206 3.67 17.32 -8.60
C ALA A 206 2.43 16.85 -7.84
N ASP A 207 2.28 17.36 -6.62
CA ASP A 207 1.07 17.17 -5.84
C ASP A 207 -0.07 18.03 -6.42
N PRO A 208 -1.16 17.42 -6.94
CA PRO A 208 -2.29 18.16 -7.48
C PRO A 208 -3.05 18.95 -6.41
N PHE A 209 -2.80 18.69 -5.13
CA PHE A 209 -3.41 19.41 -4.02
C PHE A 209 -2.55 20.60 -3.53
N GLY A 210 -1.37 20.79 -4.11
CA GLY A 210 -0.48 21.92 -3.83
C GLY A 210 -0.89 23.21 -4.56
N HIS A 211 -0.29 24.34 -4.16
CA HIS A 211 -0.66 25.68 -4.66
C HIS A 211 -0.24 26.01 -6.12
N CYS A 212 0.38 25.10 -6.87
CA CYS A 212 0.92 25.38 -8.21
C CYS A 212 0.81 24.21 -9.22
N TYR A 213 -0.27 23.44 -9.17
CA TYR A 213 -0.49 22.34 -10.13
C TYR A 213 -1.01 22.84 -11.49
N ASP A 214 -0.38 22.39 -12.58
CA ASP A 214 -0.79 22.60 -13.97
C ASP A 214 -0.56 21.28 -14.73
N ASP A 215 -1.61 20.64 -15.25
CA ASP A 215 -1.51 19.34 -15.91
C ASP A 215 -0.85 19.37 -17.30
N GLU A 216 -0.62 20.56 -17.87
CA GLU A 216 0.19 20.71 -19.08
C GLU A 216 1.67 20.43 -18.80
N TYR A 217 2.14 20.74 -17.58
CA TYR A 217 3.55 20.64 -17.18
C TYR A 217 3.83 19.62 -16.08
N ASN A 218 2.82 19.27 -15.28
CA ASN A 218 2.98 18.45 -14.10
C ASN A 218 2.28 17.10 -14.24
N ASN A 219 2.85 16.07 -13.60
CA ASN A 219 2.26 14.73 -13.61
C ASN A 219 1.87 14.30 -12.19
N PRO A 220 0.59 14.04 -11.89
CA PRO A 220 0.14 13.68 -10.55
C PRO A 220 0.61 12.25 -10.24
N PRO A 221 1.47 12.06 -9.24
CA PRO A 221 2.00 10.74 -8.94
C PRO A 221 1.01 9.91 -8.14
N PHE A 222 0.96 8.62 -8.43
CA PHE A 222 0.17 7.65 -7.69
C PHE A 222 0.86 6.29 -7.60
N HIS A 223 0.55 5.52 -6.57
CA HIS A 223 0.89 4.11 -6.58
C HIS A 223 0.07 3.41 -7.68
N PRO A 224 0.67 2.55 -8.52
CA PRO A 224 -0.07 1.78 -9.52
C PRO A 224 -1.24 0.98 -8.93
N ALA A 225 -1.07 0.49 -7.70
CA ALA A 225 -2.13 -0.19 -6.95
C ALA A 225 -3.30 0.74 -6.59
N CYS A 226 -3.04 2.01 -6.30
CA CYS A 226 -4.07 3.02 -6.05
C CYS A 226 -4.84 3.34 -7.34
N PHE A 227 -4.17 3.44 -8.49
CA PHE A 227 -4.84 3.62 -9.78
C PHE A 227 -5.71 2.42 -10.14
N ALA A 228 -5.28 1.19 -9.85
CA ALA A 228 -6.13 0.01 -10.03
C ALA A 228 -7.41 0.04 -9.20
N ILE A 229 -7.35 0.55 -7.96
CA ILE A 229 -8.54 0.74 -7.12
C ILE A 229 -9.43 1.83 -7.70
N PHE A 230 -8.83 2.92 -8.20
CA PHE A 230 -9.58 4.00 -8.87
C PHE A 230 -10.34 3.48 -10.09
N MET A 231 -9.70 2.67 -10.94
CA MET A 231 -10.37 2.08 -12.10
C MET A 231 -11.60 1.25 -11.70
N LYS A 232 -11.50 0.47 -10.61
CA LYS A 232 -12.62 -0.32 -10.09
C LYS A 232 -13.75 0.55 -9.59
N LEU A 233 -13.43 1.56 -8.78
CA LEU A 233 -14.42 2.46 -8.21
C LEU A 233 -15.06 3.35 -9.29
N SER A 234 -14.27 3.84 -10.24
CA SER A 234 -14.73 4.60 -11.41
C SER A 234 -15.72 3.78 -12.23
N ARG A 235 -15.41 2.52 -12.56
CA ARG A 235 -16.36 1.67 -13.29
C ARG A 235 -17.62 1.39 -12.50
N LEU A 236 -17.51 1.17 -11.20
CA LEU A 236 -18.67 0.97 -10.33
C LEU A 236 -19.62 2.17 -10.32
N ARG A 237 -19.08 3.39 -10.40
CA ARG A 237 -19.84 4.64 -10.29
C ARG A 237 -20.30 5.21 -11.64
N PHE A 238 -19.43 5.15 -12.65
CA PHE A 238 -19.65 5.76 -13.98
C PHE A 238 -19.84 4.74 -15.12
N GLY A 239 -19.67 3.44 -14.86
CA GLY A 239 -19.69 2.39 -15.90
C GLY A 239 -18.44 2.35 -16.80
N ARG A 240 -17.47 3.25 -16.59
CA ARG A 240 -16.19 3.34 -17.32
C ARG A 240 -15.10 3.93 -16.42
N VAL A 241 -13.85 3.89 -16.87
CA VAL A 241 -12.76 4.63 -16.22
C VAL A 241 -12.73 6.06 -16.75
N VAL A 242 -12.84 7.06 -15.87
CA VAL A 242 -12.92 8.48 -16.26
C VAL A 242 -11.59 9.22 -16.03
N VAL A 243 -10.54 8.85 -16.77
CA VAL A 243 -9.20 9.46 -16.60
C VAL A 243 -9.18 10.95 -16.95
N ASP A 244 -9.78 11.35 -18.08
CA ASP A 244 -9.79 12.76 -18.47
C ASP A 244 -10.46 13.64 -17.40
N SER A 245 -11.56 13.15 -16.82
CA SER A 245 -12.27 13.86 -15.74
C SER A 245 -11.50 13.85 -14.42
N LEU A 246 -10.68 12.84 -14.15
CA LEU A 246 -9.78 12.84 -13.00
C LEU A 246 -8.71 13.93 -13.15
N MET A 247 -8.13 14.05 -14.34
CA MET A 247 -7.12 15.07 -14.62
C MET A 247 -7.72 16.47 -14.57
N ASP A 248 -8.88 16.69 -15.19
CA ASP A 248 -9.63 17.94 -15.08
C ASP A 248 -9.97 18.29 -13.62
N PHE A 249 -10.38 17.29 -12.82
CA PHE A 249 -10.64 17.48 -11.40
C PHE A 249 -9.40 18.02 -10.66
N PHE A 250 -8.23 17.45 -10.92
CA PHE A 250 -6.97 17.91 -10.31
C PHE A 250 -6.58 19.31 -10.77
N SER A 251 -6.68 19.62 -12.07
CA SER A 251 -6.33 20.95 -12.60
C SER A 251 -7.23 22.07 -12.07
N ASN A 252 -8.47 21.73 -11.74
CA ASN A 252 -9.49 22.72 -11.41
C ASN A 252 -10.03 22.57 -9.98
N ILE A 253 -9.36 21.86 -9.08
CA ILE A 253 -9.85 21.64 -7.71
C ILE A 253 -10.04 22.96 -6.97
N ASP A 254 -11.22 23.18 -6.39
CA ASP A 254 -11.48 24.38 -5.59
C ASP A 254 -11.17 24.14 -4.09
N ALA A 255 -11.13 25.23 -3.31
CA ALA A 255 -10.78 25.19 -1.90
C ALA A 255 -11.78 24.38 -1.04
N ASP A 256 -13.07 24.36 -1.43
CA ASP A 256 -14.11 23.64 -0.71
C ASP A 256 -14.01 22.13 -0.99
N GLU A 257 -13.79 21.74 -2.24
CA GLU A 257 -13.53 20.35 -2.64
C GLU A 257 -12.26 19.81 -2.01
N TYR A 258 -11.19 20.61 -1.97
CA TYR A 258 -9.95 20.24 -1.29
C TYR A 258 -10.19 20.01 0.20
N SER A 259 -10.87 20.94 0.89
CA SER A 259 -11.19 20.81 2.31
C SER A 259 -12.03 19.56 2.60
N LEU A 260 -12.97 19.22 1.71
CA LEU A 260 -13.76 17.99 1.83
C LEU A 260 -12.90 16.74 1.71
N ILE A 261 -11.97 16.68 0.75
CA ILE A 261 -11.05 15.55 0.58
C ILE A 261 -10.12 15.43 1.79
N GLU A 262 -9.60 16.54 2.29
CA GLU A 262 -8.76 16.57 3.48
C GLU A 262 -9.49 15.97 4.70
N THR A 263 -10.80 16.23 4.85
CA THR A 263 -11.60 15.64 5.94
C THR A 263 -11.79 14.12 5.82
N LEU A 264 -11.53 13.54 4.64
CA LEU A 264 -11.56 12.09 4.41
C LEU A 264 -10.21 11.42 4.67
N MET A 265 -9.16 12.21 4.95
CA MET A 265 -7.86 11.67 5.36
C MET A 265 -8.04 10.82 6.63
N ASP A 266 -7.42 9.64 6.62
CA ASP A 266 -7.45 8.78 7.80
C ASP A 266 -6.71 9.45 8.96
N PRO A 267 -7.24 9.44 10.20
CA PRO A 267 -6.58 10.06 11.34
C PRO A 267 -5.16 9.52 11.60
N ASP A 268 -4.90 8.23 11.33
CA ASP A 268 -3.56 7.67 11.47
C ASP A 268 -2.62 8.27 10.41
N ALA A 269 -3.10 8.50 9.18
CA ALA A 269 -2.32 9.10 8.10
C ALA A 269 -2.03 10.59 8.37
N ALA A 270 -3.04 11.34 8.80
CA ALA A 270 -2.88 12.73 9.22
C ALA A 270 -1.88 12.84 10.38
N GLY A 271 -1.91 11.90 11.33
CA GLY A 271 -0.95 11.84 12.44
C GLY A 271 0.48 11.47 12.05
N CYS A 272 0.70 10.91 10.85
CA CYS A 272 2.04 10.64 10.30
C CYS A 272 2.56 11.78 9.41
N THR A 273 1.73 12.78 9.09
CA THR A 273 2.05 13.86 8.16
C THR A 273 2.61 15.07 8.91
N ASP A 274 3.85 15.45 8.63
CA ASP A 274 4.51 16.67 9.13
C ASP A 274 5.45 17.20 8.03
N GLN A 275 6.58 17.83 8.37
CA GLN A 275 7.66 18.11 7.42
C GLN A 275 8.18 16.85 6.72
N TRP A 276 8.07 15.68 7.38
CA TRP A 276 8.45 14.36 6.86
C TRP A 276 7.44 13.32 7.36
N TRP A 277 7.35 12.18 6.69
CA TRP A 277 6.49 11.07 7.07
C TRP A 277 7.02 10.39 8.34
N ASP A 278 6.26 10.47 9.42
CA ASP A 278 6.59 9.81 10.68
C ASP A 278 6.10 8.35 10.67
N HIS A 279 7.01 7.40 10.89
CA HIS A 279 6.68 5.97 10.82
C HIS A 279 6.15 5.48 12.17
N VAL A 280 4.99 6.01 12.56
CA VAL A 280 4.38 5.76 13.86
C VAL A 280 4.05 4.27 14.05
N ARG A 281 4.40 3.74 15.22
CA ARG A 281 4.09 2.35 15.59
C ARG A 281 2.58 2.09 15.52
N GLY A 282 2.18 1.02 14.83
CA GLY A 282 0.78 0.63 14.67
C GLY A 282 0.11 1.19 13.41
N THR A 283 0.77 2.10 12.69
CA THR A 283 0.32 2.66 11.41
C THR A 283 0.96 1.98 10.20
N GLU A 284 1.66 0.86 10.38
CA GLU A 284 2.34 0.12 9.29
C GLU A 284 1.37 -0.23 8.15
N TRP A 285 0.08 -0.42 8.48
CA TRP A 285 -0.99 -0.70 7.53
C TRP A 285 -1.25 0.43 6.51
N LEU A 286 -0.72 1.64 6.72
CA LEU A 286 -0.81 2.74 5.76
C LEU A 286 0.08 2.51 4.52
N ALA A 287 1.21 1.84 4.71
CA ALA A 287 2.23 1.62 3.69
C ALA A 287 2.29 0.18 3.16
N VAL A 288 1.28 -0.64 3.43
CA VAL A 288 1.21 -1.99 2.85
C VAL A 288 0.51 -2.00 1.50
N ASN A 289 0.98 -2.89 0.63
CA ASN A 289 0.40 -3.18 -0.67
C ASN A 289 -1.05 -3.64 -0.51
N PRO A 290 -2.03 -2.94 -1.09
CA PRO A 290 -3.42 -3.37 -0.98
C PRO A 290 -3.66 -4.69 -1.72
N PHE A 291 -2.98 -5.02 -2.81
CA PHE A 291 -3.23 -6.26 -3.56
C PHE A 291 -2.73 -7.52 -2.84
N TYR A 292 -1.70 -7.40 -2.01
CA TYR A 292 -1.11 -8.52 -1.27
C TYR A 292 -1.60 -8.58 0.18
N VAL A 293 -2.54 -9.49 0.46
CA VAL A 293 -3.13 -9.66 1.81
C VAL A 293 -3.04 -11.13 2.25
N PRO A 294 -1.91 -11.57 2.86
CA PRO A 294 -1.67 -12.97 3.19
C PRO A 294 -2.78 -13.62 4.01
N ARG A 295 -3.20 -12.96 5.09
CA ARG A 295 -4.27 -13.46 5.96
C ARG A 295 -5.62 -13.57 5.26
N LEU A 296 -5.90 -12.71 4.28
CA LEU A 296 -7.13 -12.80 3.48
C LEU A 296 -7.07 -13.99 2.51
N ARG A 297 -5.90 -14.29 1.94
CA ARG A 297 -5.67 -15.48 1.12
C ARG A 297 -5.99 -16.75 1.90
N GLU A 298 -5.54 -16.84 3.16
CA GLU A 298 -5.87 -17.96 4.06
C GLU A 298 -7.38 -18.06 4.32
N ILE A 299 -8.05 -16.93 4.57
CA ILE A 299 -9.51 -16.88 4.76
C ILE A 299 -10.25 -17.37 3.51
N PHE A 300 -9.81 -16.93 2.32
CA PHE A 300 -10.38 -17.38 1.05
C PHE A 300 -10.18 -18.87 0.84
N GLN A 301 -8.96 -19.38 1.02
CA GLN A 301 -8.66 -20.82 0.90
C GLN A 301 -9.53 -21.65 1.85
N LYS A 302 -9.65 -21.22 3.11
CA LYS A 302 -10.50 -21.87 4.10
C LYS A 302 -11.98 -21.87 3.69
N ALA A 303 -12.48 -20.77 3.13
CA ALA A 303 -13.87 -20.66 2.70
C ALA A 303 -14.19 -21.42 1.40
N MET A 304 -13.20 -21.61 0.53
CA MET A 304 -13.32 -22.36 -0.72
C MET A 304 -13.18 -23.88 -0.51
N ASN A 305 -12.50 -24.31 0.55
CA ASN A 305 -12.33 -25.73 0.92
C ASN A 305 -13.53 -26.25 1.74
N SER A 306 -14.74 -26.13 1.18
CA SER A 306 -15.97 -26.60 1.81
C SER A 306 -16.11 -28.13 1.69
N GLU A 307 -16.79 -28.76 2.67
CA GLU A 307 -17.08 -30.20 2.65
C GLU A 307 -17.99 -30.57 1.45
N ILE A 308 -17.95 -31.84 1.03
CA ILE A 308 -18.73 -32.35 -0.13
C ILE A 308 -20.25 -32.11 0.04
N SER A 309 -20.76 -32.08 1.27
CA SER A 309 -22.17 -31.86 1.59
C SER A 309 -22.57 -30.39 1.74
N PHE A 310 -21.65 -29.44 1.51
CA PHE A 310 -21.91 -28.01 1.69
C PHE A 310 -22.98 -27.49 0.73
N SER A 311 -23.94 -26.75 1.27
CA SER A 311 -24.93 -25.98 0.51
C SER A 311 -24.96 -24.53 0.97
N GLN A 312 -25.11 -23.59 0.02
CA GLN A 312 -25.28 -22.17 0.36
C GLN A 312 -26.62 -21.84 1.02
N GLN A 313 -27.55 -22.79 0.99
CA GLN A 313 -28.84 -22.70 1.69
C GLN A 313 -28.76 -23.22 3.13
N ASP A 314 -27.64 -23.83 3.51
CA ASP A 314 -27.42 -24.26 4.89
C ASP A 314 -27.50 -23.05 5.83
N SER A 315 -27.95 -23.29 7.06
CA SER A 315 -27.97 -22.27 8.10
C SER A 315 -26.54 -21.89 8.48
N ALA A 316 -26.24 -20.60 8.49
CA ALA A 316 -24.96 -20.09 8.96
C ALA A 316 -24.73 -20.30 10.48
N PHE A 317 -25.78 -20.65 11.23
CA PHE A 317 -25.74 -20.83 12.68
C PHE A 317 -26.29 -22.21 13.05
N THR A 318 -25.42 -23.14 13.42
CA THR A 318 -25.77 -24.55 13.71
C THR A 318 -26.43 -24.78 15.08
N ASN A 319 -27.19 -23.82 15.60
CA ASN A 319 -27.87 -23.97 16.88
C ASN A 319 -29.29 -24.49 16.66
N SER A 320 -29.46 -25.80 16.89
CA SER A 320 -30.74 -26.50 16.91
C SER A 320 -31.63 -25.98 18.05
N ILE A 321 -32.33 -24.86 17.83
CA ILE A 321 -33.40 -24.41 18.70
C ILE A 321 -34.69 -25.05 18.19
N SER A 322 -35.46 -25.66 19.11
CA SER A 322 -36.76 -26.27 18.84
C SER A 322 -37.63 -25.37 17.94
N ALA A 323 -38.32 -25.99 16.98
CA ALA A 323 -39.15 -25.32 15.99
C ALA A 323 -40.02 -24.21 16.62
N PRO A 324 -40.07 -23.02 16.00
CA PRO A 324 -40.83 -21.90 16.55
C PRO A 324 -42.30 -22.28 16.72
N ASP A 325 -42.91 -21.78 17.78
CA ASP A 325 -44.36 -21.79 17.91
C ASP A 325 -44.91 -20.83 16.84
N HIS A 326 -45.22 -21.40 15.66
CA HIS A 326 -45.52 -20.70 14.40
C HIS A 326 -46.70 -19.72 14.51
N HIS A 327 -47.47 -19.76 15.60
CA HIS A 327 -48.73 -19.05 15.76
C HIS A 327 -48.60 -17.58 16.18
N LYS A 328 -47.42 -17.05 16.54
CA LYS A 328 -47.24 -15.66 17.01
C LYS A 328 -46.27 -14.80 16.21
N ASP A 329 -45.45 -15.37 15.34
CA ASP A 329 -44.46 -14.60 14.56
C ASP A 329 -45.08 -14.14 13.23
N PRO A 330 -45.23 -12.81 12.99
CA PRO A 330 -45.82 -12.31 11.75
C PRO A 330 -45.00 -12.69 10.51
N PHE A 331 -43.69 -12.91 10.64
CA PHE A 331 -42.82 -13.29 9.53
C PHE A 331 -42.91 -14.78 9.19
N ALA A 332 -43.40 -15.63 10.11
CA ALA A 332 -43.57 -17.05 9.87
C ALA A 332 -44.61 -17.34 8.75
N GLN A 333 -45.50 -16.39 8.47
CA GLN A 333 -46.51 -16.49 7.41
C GLN A 333 -45.95 -16.15 6.01
N LEU A 334 -44.78 -15.51 5.94
CA LEU A 334 -44.17 -15.15 4.67
C LEU A 334 -43.49 -16.38 4.04
N PRO A 335 -43.56 -16.56 2.72
CA PRO A 335 -42.71 -17.51 2.00
C PRO A 335 -41.20 -17.21 2.21
N PRO A 336 -40.32 -18.22 2.14
CA PRO A 336 -38.87 -18.04 2.30
C PRO A 336 -38.28 -16.96 1.39
N GLU A 337 -38.80 -16.81 0.17
CA GLU A 337 -38.33 -15.82 -0.81
C GLU A 337 -38.56 -14.38 -0.30
N LEU A 338 -39.74 -14.11 0.27
CA LEU A 338 -40.04 -12.80 0.85
C LEU A 338 -39.21 -12.52 2.10
N ARG A 339 -38.92 -13.56 2.91
CA ARG A 339 -38.01 -13.43 4.06
C ARG A 339 -36.59 -13.09 3.60
N ASN A 340 -36.10 -13.75 2.55
CA ASN A 340 -34.79 -13.45 1.97
C ASN A 340 -34.76 -12.02 1.39
N MET A 341 -35.83 -11.57 0.72
CA MET A 341 -35.93 -10.18 0.27
C MET A 341 -35.87 -9.16 1.41
N VAL A 342 -36.45 -9.47 2.58
CA VAL A 342 -36.31 -8.63 3.78
C VAL A 342 -34.86 -8.59 4.23
N LEU A 343 -34.21 -9.75 4.38
CA LEU A 343 -32.79 -9.84 4.76
C LEU A 343 -31.88 -9.09 3.77
N ASP A 344 -32.17 -9.18 2.48
CA ASP A 344 -31.44 -8.49 1.41
C ASP A 344 -31.60 -6.97 1.42
N ARG A 345 -32.44 -6.39 2.28
CA ARG A 345 -32.54 -4.93 2.45
C ARG A 345 -31.85 -4.42 3.72
N LEU A 346 -31.39 -5.32 4.58
CA LEU A 346 -30.83 -4.98 5.88
C LEU A 346 -29.31 -5.03 5.87
N VAL A 347 -28.69 -4.20 6.71
CA VAL A 347 -27.29 -4.34 7.11
C VAL A 347 -27.16 -5.37 8.22
N ALA A 348 -25.96 -5.90 8.46
CA ALA A 348 -25.76 -6.99 9.41
C ALA A 348 -26.17 -6.65 10.85
N LYS A 349 -26.05 -5.39 11.26
CA LYS A 349 -26.53 -4.92 12.56
C LYS A 349 -28.04 -5.12 12.70
N ASP A 350 -28.80 -4.73 11.68
CA ASP A 350 -30.25 -4.84 11.69
C ASP A 350 -30.70 -6.30 11.53
N ILE A 351 -29.96 -7.11 10.76
CA ILE A 351 -30.18 -8.56 10.72
C ILE A 351 -29.98 -9.16 12.11
N ALA A 352 -28.91 -8.79 12.85
CA ALA A 352 -28.70 -9.28 14.21
C ALA A 352 -29.84 -8.88 15.15
N SER A 353 -30.33 -7.64 15.06
CA SER A 353 -31.51 -7.18 15.81
C SER A 353 -32.78 -7.94 15.42
N LEU A 354 -33.01 -8.19 14.12
CA LEU A 354 -34.16 -8.94 13.62
C LEU A 354 -34.14 -10.39 14.12
N ARG A 355 -32.96 -11.02 14.18
CA ARG A 355 -32.77 -12.37 14.73
C ARG A 355 -33.12 -12.48 16.21
N LEU A 356 -32.93 -11.41 16.98
CA LEU A 356 -33.35 -11.35 18.38
C LEU A 356 -34.86 -11.12 18.53
N ALA A 357 -35.46 -10.37 17.60
CA ALA A 357 -36.87 -10.02 17.62
C ALA A 357 -37.79 -11.12 17.06
N SER A 358 -37.33 -11.90 16.09
CA SER A 358 -38.11 -12.92 15.38
C SER A 358 -37.29 -14.20 15.20
N ARG A 359 -37.81 -15.30 15.73
CA ARG A 359 -37.19 -16.63 15.61
C ARG A 359 -37.20 -17.15 14.17
N THR A 360 -38.09 -16.64 13.33
CA THR A 360 -38.16 -16.99 11.90
C THR A 360 -36.84 -16.71 11.17
N PHE A 361 -36.06 -15.72 11.63
CA PHE A 361 -34.78 -15.36 11.03
C PHE A 361 -33.58 -15.96 11.77
N TYR A 362 -33.77 -16.85 12.75
CA TYR A 362 -32.63 -17.38 13.51
C TYR A 362 -31.65 -18.15 12.62
N ASP A 363 -32.21 -18.97 11.72
CA ASP A 363 -31.52 -19.64 10.63
C ASP A 363 -31.55 -18.76 9.38
N ILE A 364 -30.38 -18.24 9.01
CA ILE A 364 -30.21 -17.49 7.76
C ILE A 364 -29.26 -18.24 6.84
N PRO A 365 -29.51 -18.23 5.52
CA PRO A 365 -28.70 -18.98 4.57
C PRO A 365 -27.29 -18.38 4.45
N ILE A 366 -26.29 -19.24 4.24
CA ILE A 366 -24.90 -18.82 4.02
C ILE A 366 -24.78 -17.87 2.83
N SER A 367 -25.59 -18.03 1.79
CA SER A 367 -25.63 -17.15 0.61
C SER A 367 -25.90 -15.67 0.93
N LEU A 368 -26.61 -15.35 2.02
CA LEU A 368 -26.88 -13.98 2.44
C LEU A 368 -25.59 -13.17 2.65
N PHE A 369 -24.55 -13.82 3.18
CA PHE A 369 -23.30 -13.17 3.50
C PHE A 369 -22.56 -12.68 2.24
N HIS A 370 -22.79 -13.29 1.08
CA HIS A 370 -22.28 -12.77 -0.20
C HIS A 370 -22.82 -11.36 -0.48
N GLY A 371 -24.14 -11.17 -0.30
CA GLY A 371 -24.78 -9.86 -0.45
C GLY A 371 -24.32 -8.85 0.59
N LEU A 372 -24.12 -9.26 1.84
CA LEU A 372 -23.60 -8.39 2.90
C LEU A 372 -22.17 -7.92 2.62
N ILE A 373 -21.30 -8.82 2.13
CA ILE A 373 -19.93 -8.45 1.76
C ILE A 373 -19.94 -7.38 0.66
N ARG A 374 -20.73 -7.58 -0.40
CA ARG A 374 -20.83 -6.60 -1.51
C ARG A 374 -21.33 -5.23 -1.06
N LYS A 375 -22.20 -5.16 -0.04
CA LYS A 375 -22.74 -3.90 0.48
C LYS A 375 -21.83 -3.22 1.51
N GLU A 376 -21.30 -3.99 2.45
CA GLU A 376 -20.55 -3.46 3.60
C GLU A 376 -19.05 -3.38 3.35
N MET A 377 -18.53 -4.12 2.36
CA MET A 377 -17.11 -4.21 2.03
C MET A 377 -16.90 -4.14 0.50
N PRO A 378 -17.39 -3.10 -0.18
CA PRO A 378 -17.27 -2.98 -1.64
C PRO A 378 -15.80 -2.97 -2.11
N TRP A 379 -14.85 -2.58 -1.25
CA TRP A 379 -13.41 -2.67 -1.51
C TRP A 379 -12.85 -4.11 -1.55
N LEU A 380 -13.69 -5.14 -1.40
CA LEU A 380 -13.34 -6.55 -1.60
C LEU A 380 -13.75 -6.99 -3.01
N TRP A 381 -13.07 -6.42 -4.02
CA TRP A 381 -13.45 -6.54 -5.43
C TRP A 381 -13.34 -7.95 -6.00
N GLU A 382 -12.51 -8.84 -5.43
CA GLU A 382 -12.37 -10.21 -5.92
C GLU A 382 -13.69 -11.01 -5.88
N ILE A 383 -14.70 -10.50 -5.17
CA ILE A 383 -16.02 -11.13 -5.02
C ILE A 383 -17.00 -10.72 -6.12
N TRP A 384 -16.88 -9.51 -6.65
CA TRP A 384 -17.89 -8.94 -7.57
C TRP A 384 -17.32 -8.44 -8.89
N ASP A 385 -16.00 -8.34 -9.00
CA ASP A 385 -15.31 -7.95 -10.22
C ASP A 385 -14.77 -9.19 -10.95
N ASP A 386 -14.95 -9.19 -12.27
CA ASP A 386 -14.52 -10.26 -13.17
C ASP A 386 -13.23 -9.90 -13.91
N GLU A 387 -12.80 -8.63 -13.81
CA GLU A 387 -11.60 -8.16 -14.49
C GLU A 387 -10.33 -8.82 -13.95
N ALA A 388 -9.41 -9.12 -14.88
CA ALA A 388 -8.07 -9.53 -14.53
C ALA A 388 -7.39 -8.43 -13.69
N PRO A 389 -6.54 -8.79 -12.71
CA PRO A 389 -5.81 -7.79 -11.96
C PRO A 389 -4.94 -6.91 -12.86
N PHE A 390 -4.88 -5.62 -12.52
CA PHE A 390 -4.11 -4.64 -13.26
C PHE A 390 -2.61 -4.95 -13.14
N PHE A 391 -1.95 -5.17 -14.28
CA PHE A 391 -0.53 -5.58 -14.31
C PHE A 391 0.37 -4.62 -13.54
N TRP A 392 0.30 -3.32 -13.82
CA TRP A 392 1.15 -2.31 -13.18
C TRP A 392 0.98 -2.26 -11.66
N ALA A 393 -0.17 -2.65 -11.10
CA ALA A 393 -0.38 -2.76 -9.65
C ALA A 393 0.41 -3.90 -8.98
N THR A 394 1.01 -4.81 -9.76
CA THR A 394 1.71 -6.00 -9.26
C THR A 394 3.22 -5.91 -9.39
N VAL A 395 3.76 -4.93 -10.11
CA VAL A 395 5.19 -4.80 -10.42
C VAL A 395 5.78 -3.53 -9.81
N THR A 396 7.07 -3.56 -9.51
CA THR A 396 7.87 -2.38 -9.14
C THR A 396 8.85 -2.01 -10.25
N GLU A 397 9.49 -0.85 -10.17
CA GLU A 397 10.55 -0.48 -11.12
C GLU A 397 11.70 -1.51 -11.10
N ALA A 398 12.10 -1.95 -9.90
CA ALA A 398 13.10 -2.98 -9.72
C ALA A 398 12.76 -4.30 -10.43
N ASP A 399 11.47 -4.70 -10.45
CA ASP A 399 11.04 -5.90 -11.20
C ASP A 399 11.26 -5.74 -12.70
N ILE A 400 10.88 -4.59 -13.25
CA ILE A 400 11.04 -4.28 -14.67
C ILE A 400 12.51 -4.30 -15.04
N ARG A 401 13.37 -3.64 -14.24
CA ARG A 401 14.81 -3.60 -14.47
C ARG A 401 15.46 -4.99 -14.36
N ALA A 402 15.08 -5.79 -13.37
CA ALA A 402 15.65 -7.12 -13.14
C ALA A 402 15.29 -8.13 -14.24
N ASN A 403 14.17 -7.95 -14.93
CA ASN A 403 13.70 -8.87 -15.96
C ASN A 403 14.04 -8.46 -17.39
N GLY A 404 14.86 -7.42 -17.54
CA GLY A 404 15.29 -6.88 -18.83
C GLY A 404 14.13 -6.30 -19.64
N ILE A 405 14.36 -5.14 -20.24
CA ILE A 405 13.63 -4.77 -21.45
C ILE A 405 14.35 -5.52 -22.57
N LEU A 406 13.65 -6.33 -23.39
CA LEU A 406 14.23 -6.82 -24.64
C LEU A 406 14.57 -5.61 -25.54
N GLU A 407 15.77 -5.06 -25.38
CA GLU A 407 16.32 -4.04 -26.26
C GLU A 407 16.66 -4.70 -27.61
N ASN A 408 15.68 -4.74 -28.52
CA ASN A 408 16.02 -4.90 -29.93
C ASN A 408 16.68 -3.60 -30.40
N SER A 409 18.01 -3.57 -30.33
CA SER A 409 18.90 -2.46 -30.66
C SER A 409 18.99 -2.11 -32.16
N VAL A 410 17.88 -2.19 -32.90
CA VAL A 410 17.88 -1.90 -34.35
C VAL A 410 17.06 -0.68 -34.75
N ASP A 411 16.01 -0.29 -34.01
CA ASP A 411 15.28 0.96 -34.29
C ASP A 411 14.70 1.56 -33.01
N ARG A 412 14.98 2.86 -32.75
CA ARG A 412 14.46 3.62 -31.59
C ARG A 412 12.94 3.83 -31.62
N GLU A 413 12.28 3.46 -32.71
CA GLU A 413 10.86 3.75 -32.96
C GLU A 413 9.93 2.58 -32.62
N SER A 414 10.43 1.44 -32.13
CA SER A 414 9.59 0.27 -31.83
C SER A 414 10.11 -0.54 -30.64
N GLN A 415 10.16 0.08 -29.46
CA GLN A 415 10.34 -0.64 -28.20
C GLN A 415 9.03 -1.38 -27.86
N VAL A 416 8.97 -2.67 -28.16
CA VAL A 416 7.95 -3.56 -27.62
C VAL A 416 8.43 -4.01 -26.24
N VAL A 417 7.67 -3.72 -25.18
CA VAL A 417 7.95 -4.17 -23.81
C VAL A 417 7.76 -5.69 -23.73
N GLY A 418 8.78 -6.45 -24.13
CA GLY A 418 8.90 -7.87 -23.82
C GLY A 418 9.74 -8.05 -22.56
N HIS A 419 9.11 -8.42 -21.44
CA HIS A 419 9.80 -8.78 -20.21
C HIS A 419 9.99 -10.32 -20.15
N THR A 420 11.02 -10.82 -19.47
CA THR A 420 11.15 -12.27 -19.21
C THR A 420 10.19 -12.79 -18.13
N MET A 421 9.44 -11.91 -17.47
CA MET A 421 8.49 -12.27 -16.41
C MET A 421 7.35 -13.13 -16.94
N ASN A 422 7.01 -14.19 -16.21
CA ASN A 422 5.74 -14.88 -16.41
C ASN A 422 4.61 -14.05 -15.76
N VAL A 423 3.89 -13.26 -16.56
CA VAL A 423 2.81 -12.37 -16.07
C VAL A 423 1.79 -13.13 -15.23
N GLU A 424 1.36 -14.30 -15.68
CA GLU A 424 0.29 -15.06 -15.04
C GLU A 424 0.72 -15.56 -13.66
N GLU A 425 1.95 -16.08 -13.55
CA GLU A 425 2.52 -16.53 -12.28
C GLU A 425 2.74 -15.35 -11.33
N HIS A 426 3.25 -14.23 -11.83
CA HIS A 426 3.50 -13.03 -11.04
C HIS A 426 2.19 -12.45 -10.48
N VAL A 427 1.18 -12.27 -11.33
CA VAL A 427 -0.15 -11.80 -10.91
C VAL A 427 -0.74 -12.76 -9.87
N ARG A 428 -0.71 -14.08 -10.08
CA ARG A 428 -1.19 -15.06 -9.10
C ARG A 428 -0.49 -14.97 -7.74
N ARG A 429 0.81 -14.65 -7.72
CA ARG A 429 1.58 -14.46 -6.49
C ARG A 429 1.13 -13.23 -5.71
N TRP A 430 0.86 -12.12 -6.40
CA TRP A 430 0.62 -10.82 -5.78
C TRP A 430 -0.85 -10.45 -5.61
N THR A 431 -1.77 -11.23 -6.16
CA THR A 431 -3.21 -10.97 -6.07
C THR A 431 -3.97 -12.11 -5.41
N LEU A 432 -5.25 -11.90 -5.13
CA LEU A 432 -6.10 -12.91 -4.52
C LEU A 432 -6.88 -13.70 -5.59
N PRO A 433 -7.09 -15.01 -5.39
CA PRO A 433 -7.95 -15.78 -6.26
C PRO A 433 -9.40 -15.35 -6.06
N LYS A 434 -10.17 -15.37 -7.15
CA LYS A 434 -11.62 -15.15 -7.10
C LYS A 434 -12.32 -16.36 -6.48
N PRO A 435 -13.07 -16.21 -5.37
CA PRO A 435 -13.83 -17.30 -4.81
C PRO A 435 -14.97 -17.74 -5.74
N PRO A 436 -15.10 -19.03 -6.09
CA PRO A 436 -16.19 -19.53 -6.92
C PRO A 436 -17.52 -19.37 -6.18
N VAL A 437 -18.45 -18.63 -6.79
CA VAL A 437 -19.72 -18.28 -6.14
C VAL A 437 -20.47 -19.47 -5.56
N PRO A 438 -20.73 -20.58 -6.27
CA PRO A 438 -21.62 -21.64 -5.76
C PRO A 438 -21.01 -22.50 -4.63
N THR A 439 -19.69 -22.58 -4.52
CA THR A 439 -19.00 -23.50 -3.59
C THR A 439 -18.30 -22.79 -2.43
N THR A 440 -18.33 -21.45 -2.41
CA THR A 440 -17.71 -20.66 -1.35
C THR A 440 -18.61 -20.52 -0.14
N ASN A 441 -18.07 -20.75 1.05
CA ASN A 441 -18.73 -20.44 2.32
C ASN A 441 -18.57 -18.95 2.68
N TRP A 442 -19.52 -18.14 2.23
CA TRP A 442 -19.51 -16.69 2.42
C TRP A 442 -19.58 -16.25 3.89
N TYR A 443 -20.18 -17.07 4.76
CA TYR A 443 -20.22 -16.79 6.19
C TYR A 443 -18.81 -16.83 6.81
N ILE A 444 -17.98 -17.80 6.41
CA ILE A 444 -16.58 -17.87 6.86
C ILE A 444 -15.82 -16.60 6.47
N ILE A 445 -15.95 -16.15 5.21
CA ILE A 445 -15.29 -14.94 4.72
C ILE A 445 -15.72 -13.73 5.56
N TYR A 446 -17.02 -13.49 5.66
CA TYR A 446 -17.56 -12.32 6.37
C TYR A 446 -17.16 -12.32 7.85
N ARG A 447 -17.33 -13.46 8.53
CA ARG A 447 -17.01 -13.62 9.96
C ARG A 447 -15.51 -13.45 10.21
N ASP A 448 -14.67 -14.14 9.45
CA ASP A 448 -13.22 -14.18 9.72
C ASP A 448 -12.56 -12.84 9.36
N ILE A 449 -13.06 -12.12 8.35
CA ILE A 449 -12.64 -10.74 8.08
C ILE A 449 -12.95 -9.83 9.27
N LYS A 450 -14.19 -9.86 9.79
CA LYS A 450 -14.56 -9.03 10.94
C LYS A 450 -13.78 -9.41 12.21
N LYS A 451 -13.51 -10.70 12.41
CA LYS A 451 -12.76 -11.21 13.56
C LYS A 451 -11.28 -10.81 13.52
N HIS A 452 -10.66 -10.83 12.35
CA HIS A 452 -9.23 -10.62 12.17
C HIS A 452 -8.90 -9.25 11.54
N TRP A 453 -9.78 -8.26 11.68
CA TRP A 453 -9.66 -6.96 11.01
C TRP A 453 -8.31 -6.27 11.25
N THR A 454 -7.78 -6.36 12.48
CA THR A 454 -6.49 -5.76 12.86
C THR A 454 -5.30 -6.40 12.12
N ASP A 455 -5.40 -7.68 11.82
CA ASP A 455 -4.34 -8.47 11.16
C ASP A 455 -4.39 -8.32 9.62
N LEU A 456 -5.49 -7.79 9.09
CA LEU A 456 -5.74 -7.63 7.65
C LEU A 456 -5.26 -6.27 7.16
N LYS A 457 -3.98 -5.94 7.40
CA LYS A 457 -3.39 -4.63 7.09
C LYS A 457 -3.68 -4.16 5.65
N GLY A 458 -3.42 -5.02 4.66
CA GLY A 458 -3.69 -4.67 3.25
C GLY A 458 -5.17 -4.42 2.96
N LEU A 459 -6.10 -5.11 3.64
CA LEU A 459 -7.53 -4.84 3.50
C LEU A 459 -7.97 -3.55 4.23
N ARG A 460 -7.31 -3.20 5.34
CA ARG A 460 -7.48 -1.88 5.99
C ARG A 460 -7.02 -0.77 5.05
N SER A 461 -5.83 -0.94 4.44
CA SER A 461 -5.29 -0.03 3.42
C SER A 461 -6.28 0.13 2.25
N ARG A 462 -6.81 -0.97 1.70
CA ARG A 462 -7.85 -0.95 0.66
C ARG A 462 -9.06 -0.12 1.05
N LYS A 463 -9.62 -0.35 2.24
CA LYS A 463 -10.81 0.37 2.72
C LYS A 463 -10.54 1.88 2.77
N ARG A 464 -9.39 2.27 3.31
CA ARG A 464 -8.97 3.68 3.40
C ARG A 464 -8.84 4.31 2.01
N ILE A 465 -8.09 3.67 1.11
CA ILE A 465 -7.91 4.15 -0.27
C ILE A 465 -9.28 4.29 -0.97
N TRP A 466 -10.15 3.30 -0.80
CA TRP A 466 -11.50 3.33 -1.35
C TRP A 466 -12.34 4.52 -0.83
N THR A 467 -12.23 4.85 0.46
CA THR A 467 -12.89 6.01 1.05
C THR A 467 -12.32 7.33 0.50
N TRP A 468 -11.00 7.46 0.44
CA TRP A 468 -10.32 8.63 -0.11
C TRP A 468 -10.74 8.90 -1.57
N GLN A 469 -10.63 7.87 -2.41
CA GLN A 469 -11.02 7.96 -3.82
C GLN A 469 -12.53 8.14 -4.02
N GLY A 470 -13.35 7.64 -3.08
CA GLY A 470 -14.78 7.93 -3.03
C GLY A 470 -15.06 9.42 -2.94
N GLY A 471 -14.29 10.16 -2.13
CA GLY A 471 -14.37 11.62 -2.06
C GLY A 471 -14.05 12.32 -3.38
N ILE A 472 -12.97 11.91 -4.03
CA ILE A 472 -12.57 12.43 -5.36
C ILE A 472 -13.69 12.18 -6.37
N ILE A 473 -14.24 10.96 -6.41
CA ILE A 473 -15.33 10.60 -7.32
C ILE A 473 -16.62 11.35 -7.02
N ASP A 474 -16.96 11.55 -5.74
CA ASP A 474 -18.12 12.35 -5.34
C ASP A 474 -17.94 13.82 -5.76
N GLY A 475 -16.71 14.35 -5.74
CA GLY A 475 -16.36 15.66 -6.31
C GLY A 475 -16.62 15.72 -7.81
N MET A 476 -16.07 14.76 -8.57
CA MET A 476 -16.29 14.66 -10.02
C MET A 476 -17.77 14.51 -10.38
N GLU A 477 -18.54 13.67 -9.67
CA GLU A 477 -19.98 13.50 -9.89
C GLU A 477 -20.76 14.80 -9.71
N LYS A 478 -20.39 15.63 -8.73
CA LYS A 478 -21.03 16.95 -8.54
C LYS A 478 -20.82 17.84 -9.75
N ARG A 479 -19.63 17.84 -10.35
CA ARG A 479 -19.30 18.62 -11.56
C ARG A 479 -20.06 18.12 -12.78
N PHE A 480 -20.10 16.80 -13.00
CA PHE A 480 -20.91 16.19 -14.06
C PHE A 480 -22.39 16.59 -13.98
N ASN A 481 -22.96 16.58 -12.76
CA ASN A 481 -24.36 16.93 -12.56
C ASN A 481 -24.66 18.43 -12.75
N ARG A 482 -23.66 19.31 -12.64
CA ARG A 482 -23.79 20.75 -12.89
C ARG A 482 -23.60 21.13 -14.36
N GLY A 483 -23.05 20.23 -15.18
CA GLY A 483 -22.74 20.49 -16.59
C GLY A 483 -21.43 21.23 -16.81
N ASP A 484 -20.54 21.21 -15.82
CA ASP A 484 -19.24 21.90 -15.81
C ASP A 484 -18.11 21.02 -16.38
N ALA A 485 -18.44 19.89 -17.03
CA ALA A 485 -17.50 18.84 -17.48
C ALA A 485 -17.26 18.86 -18.99
#